data_AF-A0A087BBR5-F1
#
_entry.id   AF-A0A087BBR5-F1
#
_cell.length_a   1.000
_cell.length_b   1.000
_cell.length_c   1.000
_cell.angle_alpha   90.00
_cell.angle_beta   90.00
_cell.angle_gamma   90.00
#
_symmetry.space_group_name_H-M   'P 1'
#
loop_
_entity.id
_entity.type
_entity.pdbx_description
1 polymer ?
#
loop_
_entity_poly.entity_id
_entity_poly.type
_entity_poly.pdbx_seq_one_letter_code
_entity_poly.pdbx_strand_id
1 'polypeptide(L)'
;MHPLIEHLRGGLVVSCQAYPGEPLRHPETMAQMALAAEAGGARAIRCQGLADIAAIKGQVKVPVIGIWKEGDEGVYITPTLRHARCCAGAGADIVIALLPDA
;
A
#
# COMPACT_ATOMS: atom_id res chain seq x y z
N MET A 1 12.07 -16.97 7.86
CA MET A 1 11.15 -16.01 7.24
C MET A 1 11.28 -14.67 7.96
N HIS A 2 11.08 -13.53 7.28
CA HIS A 2 11.16 -12.21 7.92
C HIS A 2 10.04 -12.04 8.98
N PRO A 3 10.31 -11.48 10.19
CA PRO A 3 9.32 -11.40 11.27
C PRO A 3 8.01 -10.70 10.89
N LEU A 4 8.09 -9.65 10.08
CA LEU A 4 6.92 -8.95 9.56
C LEU A 4 6.02 -9.87 8.73
N ILE A 5 6.60 -10.77 7.93
CA ILE A 5 5.83 -11.69 7.08
C ILE A 5 5.14 -12.76 7.95
N GLU A 6 5.79 -13.24 9.01
CA GLU A 6 5.14 -14.15 9.95
C GLU A 6 3.96 -13.50 10.69
N HIS A 7 4.05 -12.20 11.00
CA HIS A 7 2.93 -11.46 11.62
C HIS A 7 1.66 -11.45 10.74
N LEU A 8 1.80 -11.52 9.42
CA LEU A 8 0.68 -11.50 8.48
C LEU A 8 -0.01 -12.87 8.34
N ARG A 9 0.59 -13.95 8.85
CA ARG A 9 0.09 -15.32 8.66
C ARG A 9 -1.30 -15.48 9.31
N GLY A 10 -2.26 -15.95 8.52
CA GLY A 10 -3.65 -16.15 8.97
C GLY A 10 -4.41 -14.85 9.23
N GLY A 11 -3.84 -13.70 8.86
CA GLY A 11 -4.45 -12.38 8.99
C GLY A 11 -5.12 -11.90 7.71
N LEU A 12 -5.90 -10.82 7.84
CA LEU A 12 -6.48 -10.10 6.71
C LEU A 12 -5.61 -8.89 6.35
N VAL A 13 -5.24 -8.76 5.08
CA VAL A 13 -4.68 -7.53 4.51
C VAL A 13 -5.79 -6.80 3.77
N VAL A 14 -6.07 -5.55 4.16
CA VAL A 14 -7.10 -4.74 3.50
C VAL A 14 -6.45 -3.79 2.52
N SER A 15 -6.95 -3.75 1.29
CA SER A 15 -6.47 -2.83 0.26
C SER A 15 -7.31 -1.56 0.25
N CYS A 16 -6.76 -0.46 0.76
CA CYS A 16 -7.39 0.86 0.78
C CYS A 16 -6.84 1.69 -0.40
N GLN A 17 -7.59 1.72 -1.50
CA GLN A 17 -7.22 2.43 -2.72
C GLN A 17 -8.46 3.09 -3.33
N ALA A 18 -8.29 4.30 -3.85
CA ALA A 18 -9.27 4.97 -4.69
C ALA A 18 -8.56 5.58 -5.90
N TYR A 19 -9.19 5.54 -7.07
CA TYR A 19 -8.61 5.95 -8.36
C TYR A 19 -9.12 7.33 -8.81
N PRO A 20 -8.41 7.99 -9.75
CA PRO A 20 -8.93 9.22 -10.37
C PRO A 20 -10.37 9.04 -10.87
N GLY A 21 -11.26 9.97 -10.50
CA GLY A 21 -12.68 9.89 -10.81
C GLY A 21 -13.55 9.18 -9.77
N GLU A 22 -12.95 8.47 -8.81
CA GLU A 22 -13.71 7.87 -7.71
C GLU A 22 -14.00 8.88 -6.60
N PRO A 23 -15.19 8.83 -5.96
CA PRO A 23 -15.59 9.80 -4.95
C PRO A 23 -14.66 9.87 -3.73
N LEU A 24 -13.96 8.77 -3.42
CA LEU A 24 -13.09 8.66 -2.25
C LEU A 24 -11.63 9.04 -2.55
N ARG A 25 -11.33 9.61 -3.72
CA ARG A 25 -9.95 9.91 -4.16
C ARG A 25 -9.33 11.11 -3.43
N HIS A 26 -9.05 10.92 -2.15
CA HIS A 26 -8.28 11.82 -1.32
C HIS A 26 -7.40 11.02 -0.36
N PRO A 27 -6.09 11.32 -0.22
CA PRO A 27 -5.19 10.59 0.68
C PRO A 27 -5.71 10.52 2.12
N GLU A 28 -6.31 11.60 2.61
CA GLU A 28 -6.90 11.66 3.95
C GLU A 28 -8.08 10.69 4.10
N THR A 29 -8.97 10.61 3.11
CA THR A 29 -10.08 9.66 3.10
C THR A 29 -9.59 8.21 3.05
N MET A 30 -8.53 7.92 2.30
CA MET A 30 -7.92 6.59 2.29
C MET A 30 -7.23 6.24 3.62
N ALA A 31 -6.66 7.23 4.30
CA ALA A 31 -6.12 7.03 5.65
C ALA A 31 -7.23 6.76 6.69
N GLN A 32 -8.38 7.44 6.59
CA GLN A 32 -9.56 7.14 7.41
C GLN A 32 -10.10 5.72 7.14
N MET A 33 -10.15 5.30 5.88
CA MET A 33 -10.53 3.93 5.51
C MET A 33 -9.55 2.90 6.09
N ALA A 34 -8.25 3.20 6.05
CA ALA A 34 -7.21 2.34 6.61
C ALA A 34 -7.31 2.22 8.14
N LEU A 35 -7.57 3.32 8.84
CA LEU A 35 -7.86 3.31 10.28
C LEU A 35 -9.09 2.45 10.61
N ALA A 36 -10.17 2.58 9.82
CA ALA A 36 -11.36 1.76 10.01
C ALA A 36 -11.06 0.27 9.79
N ALA A 37 -10.25 -0.06 8.79
CA ALA A 37 -9.81 -1.44 8.53
C ALA A 37 -8.94 -1.99 9.66
N GLU A 38 -7.99 -1.21 10.18
CA GLU A 38 -7.18 -1.57 11.36
C GLU A 38 -8.07 -1.82 12.58
N ALA A 39 -9.03 -0.93 12.86
CA ALA A 39 -9.99 -1.11 13.95
C ALA A 39 -10.87 -2.36 13.76
N GLY A 40 -11.16 -2.73 12.50
CA GLY A 40 -11.84 -3.98 12.13
C GLY A 40 -10.98 -5.24 12.24
N GLY A 41 -9.71 -5.12 12.62
CA GLY A 41 -8.81 -6.26 12.83
C GLY A 41 -7.91 -6.60 11.64
N ALA A 42 -7.79 -5.72 10.64
CA ALA A 42 -6.80 -5.87 9.58
C ALA A 42 -5.38 -5.97 10.18
N ARG A 43 -4.55 -6.87 9.64
CA ARG A 43 -3.16 -7.08 10.06
C ARG A 43 -2.15 -6.28 9.26
N ALA A 44 -2.56 -5.74 8.11
CA ALA A 44 -1.82 -4.77 7.32
C ALA A 44 -2.75 -4.05 6.35
N ILE A 45 -2.28 -2.91 5.86
CA ILE A 45 -2.96 -2.11 4.85
C ILE A 45 -2.14 -2.12 3.57
N ARG A 46 -2.78 -2.39 2.44
CA ARG A 46 -2.18 -2.17 1.11
C ARG A 46 -2.75 -0.89 0.49
N CYS A 47 -1.89 -0.04 -0.03
CA CYS A 47 -2.28 1.21 -0.67
C CYS A 47 -1.42 1.54 -1.89
N GLN A 48 -1.91 2.48 -2.70
CA GLN A 48 -1.26 2.88 -3.95
C GLN A 48 -1.01 4.38 -3.97
N GLY A 49 0.18 4.77 -4.43
CA GLY A 49 0.57 6.16 -4.59
C GLY A 49 1.26 6.73 -3.35
N LEU A 50 2.24 7.62 -3.58
CA LEU A 50 3.12 8.10 -2.51
C LEU A 50 2.37 8.90 -1.44
N ALA A 51 1.40 9.72 -1.84
CA ALA A 51 0.60 10.52 -0.92
C ALA A 51 -0.25 9.63 0.00
N ASP A 52 -0.90 8.60 -0.55
CA ASP A 52 -1.73 7.67 0.22
C ASP A 52 -0.86 6.80 1.14
N ILE A 53 0.32 6.34 0.68
CA ILE A 53 1.29 5.63 1.53
C ILE A 53 1.68 6.49 2.74
N ALA A 54 2.10 7.73 2.51
CA ALA A 54 2.51 8.63 3.58
C ALA A 54 1.37 8.95 4.54
N ALA A 55 0.17 9.24 4.02
CA ALA A 55 -1.00 9.56 4.82
C ALA A 55 -1.45 8.36 5.69
N ILE A 56 -1.53 7.16 5.10
CA ILE A 56 -1.91 5.94 5.83
C ILE A 56 -0.86 5.60 6.88
N LYS A 57 0.44 5.62 6.52
CA LYS A 57 1.52 5.30 7.46
C LYS A 57 1.55 6.24 8.67
N GLY A 58 1.16 7.49 8.49
CA GLY A 58 1.06 8.46 9.59
C GLY A 58 -0.12 8.21 10.55
N GLN A 59 -1.07 7.34 10.19
CA GLN A 59 -2.30 7.13 10.98
C GLN A 59 -2.42 5.71 11.54
N VAL A 60 -2.07 4.67 10.77
CA VAL A 60 -2.19 3.28 11.22
C VAL A 60 -0.93 2.79 11.94
N LYS A 61 -1.08 1.79 12.81
CA LYS A 61 0.04 1.13 13.50
C LYS A 61 0.43 -0.20 12.85
N VAL A 62 -0.51 -0.84 12.16
CA VAL A 62 -0.25 -2.05 11.37
C VAL A 62 0.68 -1.78 10.18
N PRO A 63 1.42 -2.79 9.67
CA PRO A 63 2.28 -2.63 8.51
C PRO A 63 1.55 -2.08 7.27
N VAL A 64 2.24 -1.24 6.51
CA VAL A 64 1.77 -0.67 5.26
C VAL A 64 2.52 -1.29 4.08
N ILE A 65 1.76 -1.80 3.12
CA ILE A 65 2.22 -2.40 1.88
C ILE A 65 1.99 -1.39 0.74
N GLY A 66 3.07 -0.76 0.27
CA GLY A 66 3.01 0.28 -0.74
C GLY A 66 3.21 -0.25 -2.16
N ILE A 67 2.45 0.30 -3.10
CA ILE A 67 2.69 0.15 -4.54
C ILE A 67 2.62 1.50 -5.26
N TRP A 68 3.22 1.56 -6.44
CA TRP A 68 3.04 2.67 -7.38
C TRP A 68 2.63 2.11 -8.74
N LYS A 69 1.37 2.30 -9.13
CA LYS A 69 0.91 1.99 -10.49
C LYS A 69 1.32 3.05 -11.49
N GLU A 70 2.09 2.69 -12.52
CA GLU A 70 2.49 3.57 -13.64
C GLU A 70 2.34 2.79 -14.95
N GLY A 71 1.58 3.35 -15.90
CA GLY A 71 1.18 2.68 -17.16
C GLY A 71 -0.16 1.97 -17.08
N ASP A 72 -0.70 1.62 -18.25
CA ASP A 72 -2.04 1.02 -18.40
C ASP A 72 -2.01 -0.44 -18.90
N GLU A 73 -0.89 -0.87 -19.50
CA GLU A 73 -0.71 -2.22 -20.06
C GLU A 73 0.60 -2.86 -19.58
N GLY A 74 0.68 -4.21 -19.65
CA GLY A 74 1.88 -4.95 -19.30
C GLY A 74 2.25 -4.88 -17.82
N VAL A 75 3.53 -4.65 -17.52
CA VAL A 75 4.02 -4.49 -16.14
C VAL A 75 3.77 -3.06 -15.68
N TYR A 76 2.73 -2.84 -14.88
CA TYR A 76 2.35 -1.51 -14.41
C TYR A 76 2.35 -1.34 -12.88
N ILE A 77 2.47 -2.42 -12.09
CA ILE A 77 2.54 -2.32 -10.62
C ILE A 77 4.00 -2.20 -10.18
N THR A 78 4.37 -1.00 -9.73
CA THR A 78 5.71 -0.62 -9.26
C THR A 78 6.80 -1.09 -10.25
N PRO A 79 6.75 -0.64 -11.51
CA PRO A 79 7.50 -1.30 -12.60
C PRO A 79 9.02 -1.09 -12.58
N THR A 80 9.53 -0.23 -11.69
CA THR A 80 10.97 0.09 -11.65
C THR A 80 11.49 0.14 -10.22
N LEU A 81 12.80 -0.06 -10.06
CA LEU A 81 13.47 0.14 -8.77
C LEU A 81 13.27 1.55 -8.21
N ARG A 82 13.17 2.56 -9.09
CA ARG A 82 12.87 3.95 -8.69
C ARG A 82 11.52 4.01 -7.98
N HIS A 83 10.47 3.42 -8.56
CA HIS A 83 9.15 3.37 -7.93
C HIS A 83 9.21 2.68 -6.58
N ALA A 84 9.90 1.54 -6.50
CA ALA A 84 10.02 0.80 -5.26
C ALA A 84 10.71 1.62 -4.15
N ARG A 85 11.81 2.30 -4.50
CA ARG A 85 12.52 3.21 -3.57
C ARG A 85 11.64 4.39 -3.15
N CYS A 86 10.84 4.95 -4.05
CA CYS A 86 9.91 6.02 -3.70
C CYS A 86 8.81 5.52 -2.73
N CYS A 87 8.25 4.33 -2.94
CA CYS A 87 7.28 3.74 -2.00
C CYS A 87 7.89 3.52 -0.61
N ALA A 88 9.12 2.98 -0.54
CA ALA A 88 9.84 2.82 0.72
C ALA A 88 10.12 4.17 1.40
N GLY A 89 10.56 5.17 0.62
CA GLY A 89 10.80 6.54 1.12
C GLY A 89 9.54 7.25 1.59
N ALA A 90 8.37 6.90 1.07
CA ALA A 90 7.07 7.38 1.54
C ALA A 90 6.61 6.70 2.85
N GLY A 91 7.30 5.65 3.30
CA GLY A 91 7.05 4.97 4.58
C GLY A 91 6.43 3.58 4.47
N ALA A 92 6.39 2.97 3.29
CA ALA A 92 5.94 1.57 3.16
C ALA A 92 6.90 0.61 3.85
N ASP A 93 6.36 -0.32 4.64
CA ASP A 93 7.13 -1.38 5.32
C ASP A 93 7.42 -2.57 4.38
N ILE A 94 6.50 -2.83 3.45
CA ILE A 94 6.67 -3.78 2.35
C ILE A 94 6.38 -3.05 1.04
N VAL A 95 7.18 -3.33 0.01
CA VAL A 95 6.90 -2.88 -1.35
C VAL A 95 6.63 -4.09 -2.23
N ILE A 96 5.53 -4.05 -2.99
CA ILE A 96 5.23 -5.04 -4.03
C ILE A 96 5.60 -4.45 -5.38
N ALA A 97 6.31 -5.24 -6.19
CA ALA A 97 6.61 -4.91 -7.58
C ALA A 97 6.31 -6.12 -8.47
N LEU A 98 5.77 -5.84 -9.67
CA LEU A 98 5.76 -6.80 -10.76
C LEU A 98 7.03 -6.58 -11.57
N LEU A 99 7.73 -7.66 -11.88
CA LEU A 99 8.90 -7.66 -12.74
C LEU A 99 8.55 -8.44 -14.02
N PRO A 100 9.03 -8.01 -15.19
CA PRO A 100 8.70 -8.68 -16.46
C PRO A 100 9.18 -10.14 -16.54
N ASP A 101 10.17 -10.52 -15.72
CA ASP A 101 10.80 -11.86 -15.75
C ASP A 101 10.66 -12.64 -14.41
N ALA A 102 9.67 -12.32 -13.57
CA ALA A 102 9.42 -12.99 -12.28
C ALA A 102 8.32 -14.06 -12.34
#